data_AF-A0A2E0QDM0-F1
#
_entry.id   AF-A0A2E0QDM0-F1
#
_cell.length_a   1.000
_cell.length_b   1.000
_cell.length_c   1.000
_cell.angle_alpha   90.00
_cell.angle_beta   90.00
_cell.angle_gamma   90.00
#
_symmetry.space_group_name_H-M   'P 1'
#
loop_
_entity.id
_entity.type
_entity.pdbx_description
1 polymer ?
#
loop_
_entity_poly.entity_id
_entity_poly.type
_entity_poly.pdbx_seq_one_letter_code
_entity_poly.pdbx_strand_id
1 'polypeptide(L)'
;MTGFLEERSLRSATWQAFERVVARYLFIAGWQSVRLVGGSGDGGADVLATMGVRRWLVQVKRRKRQTGIQAFEETVSAGALYQADVLVLASSSGFTNDLRERQQSQAAIGINVQLWDVPSLVRFGEKLRSEAPVEQSPEDYELRDYQEQACQAIVGKWLDDHSGSALVVLATGLGKTFVAAAAIRRIANQHEGIKVLVLAHTNPLLRQLEKAFWPFLRKEEGTMIANGEEKFDWALLEQTPFVFASRDTLAARIVDGQKLPRFDLVLVDECHHLGAQTYDAILDELGVGDEGGPFLMGLTATDWRPDGANLESLFGDPVCKVDLVRGLKSGFLTNVDYRMFTDNIDWEALREERGGNYTPKRINRTLFVKEWDDAVVGHVRSAWDELAASGAKPRGIVFCSTIDHAKRMVDQLNAMGFTRSEALYSGKDLLPVDRNKLLWEFSDGQIGILCAVDVLNEGVDVPDVNLVVFQRVTHSRRIFVQQLGRGLRLADGKDKVVVLDFVNDIRRFAEGLHLQGEIEEDGPRRGRPEKIALGSSVTFVRANSEDLDGANFLRQWLGDAEAIAEAGEDVSVLEFPDPTLVPTR
;
A
#
# COMPACT_ATOMS: atom_id res chain seq x y z
N MET A 1 -18.99 25.22 4.14
CA MET A 1 -18.22 23.99 4.44
C MET A 1 -17.56 24.19 5.79
N THR A 2 -17.64 23.20 6.68
CA THR A 2 -16.98 23.27 8.00
C THR A 2 -15.60 22.65 7.88
N GLY A 3 -14.54 23.44 8.09
CA GLY A 3 -13.16 22.97 8.09
C GLY A 3 -12.88 21.85 9.09
N PHE A 4 -11.83 21.08 8.83
CA PHE A 4 -11.55 19.87 9.62
C PHE A 4 -11.10 20.17 11.06
N LEU A 5 -10.55 21.36 11.33
CA LEU A 5 -10.17 21.85 12.67
C LEU A 5 -11.18 22.84 13.27
N GLU A 6 -12.39 22.96 12.70
CA GLU A 6 -13.42 23.78 13.31
C GLU A 6 -13.99 23.14 14.58
N GLU A 7 -14.39 23.99 15.53
CA GLU A 7 -14.92 23.53 16.82
C GLU A 7 -16.12 22.58 16.65
N ARG A 8 -17.03 22.87 15.72
CA ARG A 8 -18.19 22.01 15.44
C ARG A 8 -17.75 20.62 14.99
N SER A 9 -16.85 20.55 14.00
CA SER A 9 -16.29 19.30 13.46
C SER A 9 -15.58 18.48 14.54
N LEU A 10 -14.71 19.11 15.33
CA LEU A 10 -13.97 18.48 16.41
C LEU A 10 -14.89 17.92 17.52
N ARG A 11 -15.98 18.63 17.81
CA ARG A 11 -16.94 18.23 18.85
C ARG A 11 -17.96 17.20 18.38
N SER A 12 -18.25 17.07 17.09
CA SER A 12 -19.13 16.03 16.55
C SER A 12 -18.39 14.77 16.12
N ALA A 13 -17.06 14.84 15.99
CA ALA A 13 -16.23 13.70 15.59
C ALA A 13 -16.39 12.48 16.50
N THR A 14 -16.40 11.30 15.88
CA THR A 14 -16.14 10.01 16.54
C THR A 14 -14.74 10.03 17.15
N TRP A 15 -14.41 9.04 17.99
CA TRP A 15 -13.05 8.97 18.54
C TRP A 15 -12.03 8.71 17.44
N GLN A 16 -12.33 7.82 16.48
CA GLN A 16 -11.49 7.55 15.31
C GLN A 16 -11.34 8.78 14.39
N ALA A 17 -12.43 9.52 14.15
CA ALA A 17 -12.37 10.75 13.35
C ALA A 17 -11.52 11.83 14.04
N PHE A 18 -11.58 11.93 15.38
CA PHE A 18 -10.77 12.88 16.12
C PHE A 18 -9.27 12.54 16.06
N GLU A 19 -8.91 11.26 16.11
CA GLU A 19 -7.52 10.80 15.86
C GLU A 19 -7.05 11.15 14.45
N ARG A 20 -7.88 10.87 13.43
CA ARG A 20 -7.57 11.22 12.04
C ARG A 20 -7.37 12.72 11.84
N VAL A 21 -8.19 13.55 12.47
CA VAL A 21 -8.05 15.02 12.40
C VAL A 21 -6.72 15.48 13.00
N VAL A 22 -6.32 14.91 14.13
CA VAL A 22 -5.00 15.21 14.74
C VAL A 22 -3.87 14.74 13.83
N ALA A 23 -3.96 13.55 13.25
CA ALA A 23 -2.97 13.04 12.31
C ALA A 23 -2.88 13.90 11.04
N ARG A 24 -4.02 14.30 10.45
CA ARG A 24 -4.06 15.19 9.29
C ARG A 24 -3.45 16.55 9.61
N TYR A 25 -3.69 17.09 10.80
CA TYR A 25 -3.03 18.32 11.25
C TYR A 25 -1.50 18.16 11.28
N LEU A 26 -0.99 17.10 11.91
CA LEU A 26 0.46 16.84 11.97
C LEU A 26 1.06 16.76 10.56
N PHE A 27 0.39 16.06 9.64
CA PHE A 27 0.82 15.95 8.25
C PHE A 27 0.91 17.32 7.56
N ILE A 28 -0.17 18.11 7.59
CA ILE A 28 -0.21 19.45 6.95
C ILE A 28 0.81 20.39 7.60
N ALA A 29 1.05 20.25 8.90
CA ALA A 29 2.02 21.06 9.64
C ALA A 29 3.49 20.59 9.45
N GLY A 30 3.74 19.59 8.60
CA GLY A 30 5.08 19.19 8.16
C GLY A 30 5.71 18.00 8.91
N TRP A 31 4.96 17.29 9.77
CA TRP A 31 5.47 16.06 10.36
C TRP A 31 5.56 14.95 9.31
N GLN A 32 6.62 14.16 9.41
CA GLN A 32 6.88 12.99 8.58
C GLN A 32 6.42 11.71 9.30
N SER A 33 6.30 10.61 8.56
CA SER A 33 5.96 9.29 9.12
C SER A 33 4.72 9.31 10.02
N VAL A 34 3.71 10.14 9.70
CA VAL A 34 2.48 10.25 10.49
C VAL A 34 1.66 8.98 10.37
N ARG A 35 1.37 8.32 11.49
CA ARG A 35 0.70 7.02 11.54
C ARG A 35 -0.39 7.00 12.59
N LEU A 36 -1.56 6.50 12.19
CA LEU A 36 -2.65 6.18 13.08
C LEU A 36 -2.43 4.78 13.63
N VAL A 37 -2.36 4.67 14.94
CA VAL A 37 -2.09 3.42 15.67
C VAL A 37 -3.17 3.10 16.72
N GLY A 38 -4.11 4.04 16.93
CA GLY A 38 -5.21 3.92 17.88
C GLY A 38 -6.05 2.66 17.66
N GLY A 39 -6.32 1.96 18.76
CA GLY A 39 -7.07 0.71 18.74
C GLY A 39 -6.89 -0.13 19.99
N SER A 40 -7.58 -1.27 20.07
CA SER A 40 -7.41 -2.16 21.22
C SER A 40 -5.96 -2.66 21.30
N GLY A 41 -5.30 -2.49 22.45
CA GLY A 41 -3.95 -2.98 22.69
C GLY A 41 -2.83 -2.11 22.10
N ASP A 42 -3.12 -0.86 21.74
CA ASP A 42 -2.15 0.12 21.23
C ASP A 42 -1.16 0.64 22.29
N GLY A 43 -1.34 0.29 23.57
CA GLY A 43 -0.46 0.74 24.66
C GLY A 43 -0.59 2.22 25.00
N GLY A 44 -1.67 2.88 24.58
CA GLY A 44 -1.97 4.28 24.88
C GLY A 44 -1.45 5.30 23.87
N ALA A 45 -0.90 4.86 22.72
CA ALA A 45 -0.58 5.72 21.60
C ALA A 45 -1.68 5.66 20.55
N ASP A 46 -2.11 6.82 20.05
CA ASP A 46 -3.16 6.89 19.02
C ASP A 46 -2.61 7.42 17.69
N VAL A 47 -1.66 8.37 17.75
CA VAL A 47 -0.92 8.88 16.58
C VAL A 47 0.58 8.90 16.87
N LEU A 48 1.37 8.38 15.93
CA LEU A 48 2.84 8.48 15.93
C LEU A 48 3.27 9.39 14.78
N ALA A 49 4.33 10.17 14.98
CA ALA A 49 4.88 11.04 13.95
C ALA A 49 6.35 11.37 14.22
N THR A 50 7.07 11.79 13.20
CA THR A 50 8.48 12.19 13.31
C THR A 50 8.64 13.63 12.82
N MET A 51 9.38 14.47 13.54
CA MET A 51 9.74 15.83 13.11
C MET A 51 11.23 16.02 13.31
N GLY A 52 11.97 16.13 12.20
CA GLY A 52 13.42 16.03 12.22
C GLY A 52 13.86 14.69 12.80
N VAL A 53 14.67 14.71 13.85
CA VAL A 53 15.13 13.48 14.54
C VAL A 53 14.24 13.06 15.72
N ARG A 54 13.19 13.84 16.03
CA ARG A 54 12.38 13.63 17.24
C ARG A 54 11.14 12.82 16.93
N ARG A 55 10.89 11.81 17.77
CA ARG A 55 9.70 10.98 17.80
C ARG A 55 8.59 11.62 18.62
N TRP A 56 7.43 11.81 18.00
CA TRP A 56 6.23 12.36 18.61
C TRP A 56 5.19 11.26 18.81
N LEU A 57 4.68 11.16 20.04
CA LEU A 57 3.57 10.31 20.40
C LEU A 57 2.41 11.18 20.86
N VAL A 58 1.26 10.99 20.23
CA VAL A 58 0.02 11.66 20.61
C VAL A 58 -0.97 10.62 21.11
N GLN A 59 -1.38 10.78 22.37
CA GLN A 59 -2.55 10.11 22.92
C GLN A 59 -3.76 11.03 22.77
N VAL A 60 -4.86 10.50 22.26
CA VAL A 60 -6.08 11.21 21.90
C VAL A 60 -7.24 10.70 22.75
N LYS A 61 -7.84 11.57 23.56
CA LYS A 61 -9.00 11.22 24.40
C LYS A 61 -10.26 11.93 23.92
N ARG A 62 -11.16 11.15 23.32
CA ARG A 62 -12.53 11.57 22.98
C ARG A 62 -13.53 11.09 24.04
N ARG A 63 -13.95 11.98 24.96
CA ARG A 63 -14.90 11.67 26.05
C ARG A 63 -15.85 12.84 26.31
N LYS A 64 -16.93 12.58 27.06
CA LYS A 64 -17.87 13.64 27.51
C LYS A 64 -17.34 14.43 28.71
N ARG A 65 -16.55 13.78 29.57
CA ARG A 65 -15.95 14.40 30.77
C ARG A 65 -14.50 14.78 30.50
N GLN A 66 -14.02 15.80 31.19
CA GLN A 66 -12.63 16.24 31.14
C GLN A 66 -11.65 15.09 31.39
N THR A 67 -10.52 15.15 30.71
CA THR A 67 -9.44 14.19 30.84
C THR A 67 -8.69 14.42 32.15
N GLY A 68 -8.60 13.38 32.97
CA GLY A 68 -7.93 13.41 34.28
C GLY A 68 -6.57 12.70 34.30
N ILE A 69 -5.93 12.68 35.48
CA ILE A 69 -4.53 12.26 35.69
C ILE A 69 -4.20 10.89 35.10
N GLN A 70 -5.12 9.92 35.13
CA GLN A 70 -4.88 8.58 34.58
C GLN A 70 -4.42 8.63 33.11
N ALA A 71 -5.03 9.49 32.29
CA ALA A 71 -4.63 9.60 30.89
C ALA A 71 -3.23 10.22 30.74
N PHE A 72 -2.84 11.12 31.64
CA PHE A 72 -1.47 11.65 31.66
C PHE A 72 -0.46 10.55 31.96
N GLU A 73 -0.73 9.69 32.95
CA GLU A 73 0.15 8.58 33.31
C GLU A 73 0.22 7.51 32.21
N GLU A 74 -0.91 7.25 31.54
CA GLU A 74 -0.97 6.43 30.32
C GLU A 74 -0.08 7.01 29.22
N THR A 75 -0.15 8.33 28.95
CA THR A 75 0.69 8.99 27.93
C THR A 75 2.18 8.87 28.25
N VAL A 76 2.57 9.06 29.52
CA VAL A 76 3.97 8.92 29.95
C VAL A 76 4.46 7.47 29.79
N SER A 77 3.62 6.50 30.18
CA SER A 77 3.94 5.07 30.04
C SER A 77 4.06 4.67 28.57
N ALA A 78 3.16 5.16 27.71
CA ALA A 78 3.21 4.96 26.27
C ALA A 78 4.49 5.57 25.68
N GLY A 79 4.86 6.78 26.13
CA GLY A 79 6.11 7.43 25.76
C GLY A 79 7.35 6.57 26.01
N ALA A 80 7.42 5.93 27.18
CA ALA A 80 8.50 5.01 27.51
C ALA A 80 8.49 3.73 26.65
N LEU A 81 7.31 3.14 26.42
CA LEU A 81 7.14 1.91 25.66
C LEU A 81 7.56 2.06 24.19
N TYR A 82 7.12 3.16 23.57
CA TYR A 82 7.40 3.52 22.19
C TYR A 82 8.72 4.30 22.01
N GLN A 83 9.41 4.65 23.10
CA GLN A 83 10.63 5.47 23.08
C GLN A 83 10.44 6.80 22.33
N ALA A 84 9.38 7.53 22.68
CA ALA A 84 9.07 8.82 22.09
C ALA A 84 9.78 9.98 22.83
N ASP A 85 10.28 10.95 22.07
CA ASP A 85 10.97 12.13 22.60
C ASP A 85 10.00 13.24 23.02
N VAL A 86 8.84 13.30 22.36
CA VAL A 86 7.83 14.33 22.59
C VAL A 86 6.48 13.68 22.82
N LEU A 87 5.87 14.00 23.97
CA LEU A 87 4.59 13.44 24.39
C LEU A 87 3.51 14.49 24.28
N VAL A 88 2.37 14.11 23.70
CA VAL A 88 1.21 14.96 23.54
C VAL A 88 -0.02 14.21 24.04
N LEU A 89 -0.84 14.85 24.85
CA LEU A 89 -2.16 14.38 25.23
C LEU A 89 -3.20 15.35 24.66
N ALA A 90 -3.95 14.89 23.66
CA ALA A 90 -5.05 15.61 23.04
C ALA A 90 -6.39 15.24 23.67
N SER A 91 -7.27 16.22 23.90
CA SER A 91 -8.59 15.98 24.50
C SER A 91 -9.70 16.83 23.87
N SER A 92 -10.77 16.16 23.46
CA SER A 92 -11.97 16.83 22.95
C SER A 92 -12.79 17.58 24.03
N SER A 93 -12.57 17.24 25.30
CA SER A 93 -13.34 17.74 26.46
C SER A 93 -12.49 18.60 27.39
N GLY A 94 -11.22 18.84 27.06
CA GLY A 94 -10.27 19.55 27.91
C GLY A 94 -9.77 18.70 29.09
N PHE A 95 -9.15 19.37 30.06
CA PHE A 95 -8.35 18.76 31.13
C PHE A 95 -8.80 19.22 32.51
N THR A 96 -8.70 18.35 33.52
CA THR A 96 -8.93 18.70 34.92
C THR A 96 -7.78 19.57 35.47
N ASN A 97 -8.04 20.32 36.55
CA ASN A 97 -7.02 21.14 37.22
C ASN A 97 -5.88 20.28 37.76
N ASP A 98 -6.21 19.18 38.44
CA ASP A 98 -5.22 18.27 39.02
C ASP A 98 -4.29 17.67 37.94
N LEU A 99 -4.77 17.47 36.71
CA LEU A 99 -3.92 17.05 35.59
C LEU A 99 -2.93 18.15 35.21
N ARG A 100 -3.37 19.42 35.17
CA ARG A 100 -2.47 20.56 34.85
C ARG A 100 -1.41 20.76 35.94
N GLU A 101 -1.79 20.58 37.21
CA GLU A 101 -0.82 20.58 38.32
C GLU A 101 0.17 19.42 38.20
N ARG A 102 -0.31 18.21 37.86
CA ARG A 102 0.55 17.05 37.59
C ARG A 102 1.50 17.31 36.42
N GLN A 103 1.03 17.90 35.33
CA GLN A 103 1.86 18.29 34.18
C GLN A 103 2.99 19.24 34.60
N GLN A 104 2.69 20.28 35.37
CA GLN A 104 3.70 21.25 35.82
C GLN A 104 4.75 20.61 36.74
N SER A 105 4.31 19.77 37.68
CA SER A 105 5.23 19.06 38.59
C SER A 105 6.15 18.06 37.86
N GLN A 106 5.64 17.37 36.83
CA GLN A 106 6.42 16.43 36.02
C GLN A 106 7.38 17.15 35.07
N ALA A 107 6.97 18.29 34.51
CA ALA A 107 7.85 19.13 33.68
C ALA A 107 9.08 19.62 34.48
N ALA A 108 8.92 19.90 35.78
CA ALA A 108 10.01 20.31 36.66
C ALA A 108 11.10 19.23 36.85
N ILE A 109 10.77 17.96 36.61
CA ILE A 109 11.71 16.83 36.65
C ILE A 109 12.06 16.30 35.25
N GLY A 110 11.75 17.07 34.19
CA GLY A 110 12.13 16.77 32.81
C GLY A 110 11.12 15.96 32.00
N ILE A 111 9.98 15.55 32.59
CA ILE A 111 8.94 14.80 31.87
C ILE A 111 7.91 15.80 31.30
N ASN A 112 8.05 16.10 30.02
CA ASN A 112 7.21 17.10 29.34
C ASN A 112 6.10 16.44 28.51
N VAL A 113 4.85 16.64 28.93
CA VAL A 113 3.65 16.27 28.15
C VAL A 113 2.93 17.55 27.71
N GLN A 114 2.73 17.71 26.41
CA GLN A 114 1.97 18.82 25.85
C GLN A 114 0.47 18.52 25.90
N LEU A 115 -0.35 19.51 26.23
CA LEU A 115 -1.80 19.34 26.33
C LEU A 115 -2.50 20.07 25.18
N TRP A 116 -3.22 19.33 24.33
CA TRP A 116 -3.96 19.89 23.19
C TRP A 116 -5.47 19.72 23.41
N ASP A 117 -6.18 20.81 23.69
CA ASP A 117 -7.64 20.83 23.74
C ASP A 117 -8.25 21.37 22.44
N VAL A 118 -9.59 21.31 22.31
CA VAL A 118 -10.29 21.84 21.13
C VAL A 118 -9.92 23.30 20.83
N PRO A 119 -9.91 24.25 21.81
CA PRO A 119 -9.44 25.60 21.54
C PRO A 119 -8.00 25.66 21.02
N SER A 120 -7.11 24.79 21.49
CA SER A 120 -5.74 24.72 21.00
C SER A 120 -5.68 24.23 19.55
N LEU A 121 -6.43 23.18 19.21
CA LEU A 121 -6.51 22.65 17.84
C LEU A 121 -7.11 23.66 16.85
N VAL A 122 -8.14 24.41 17.27
CA VAL A 122 -8.70 25.52 16.47
C VAL A 122 -7.62 26.59 16.20
N ARG A 123 -6.88 27.02 17.24
CA ARG A 123 -5.76 27.97 17.08
C ARG A 123 -4.64 27.43 16.20
N PHE A 124 -4.44 26.11 16.14
CA PHE A 124 -3.49 25.52 15.20
C PHE A 124 -4.01 25.63 13.77
N GLY A 125 -5.31 25.37 13.55
CA GLY A 125 -5.98 25.52 12.26
C GLY A 125 -5.97 26.94 11.71
N GLU A 126 -6.06 27.95 12.58
CA GLU A 126 -5.94 29.38 12.21
C GLU A 126 -4.57 29.71 11.60
N LYS A 127 -3.52 28.97 11.96
CA LYS A 127 -2.15 29.14 11.43
C LYS A 127 -1.92 28.39 10.12
N LEU A 128 -2.82 27.47 9.74
CA LEU A 128 -2.70 26.74 8.49
C LEU A 128 -3.13 27.64 7.32
N ARG A 129 -2.43 27.48 6.20
CA ARG A 129 -2.83 28.05 4.91
C ARG A 129 -4.11 27.39 4.40
N SER A 130 -4.89 28.11 3.59
CA SER A 130 -6.17 27.60 3.07
C SER A 130 -5.97 26.67 1.87
N GLU A 131 -4.96 26.96 1.05
CA GLU A 131 -4.56 26.16 -0.10
C GLU A 131 -4.25 24.71 0.31
N ALA A 132 -4.49 23.75 -0.57
CA ALA A 132 -4.10 22.36 -0.33
C ALA A 132 -2.56 22.23 -0.30
N PRO A 133 -1.97 21.26 0.42
CA PRO A 133 -0.51 21.07 0.44
C PRO A 133 0.15 21.00 -0.95
N VAL A 134 -0.49 20.34 -1.92
CA VAL A 134 -0.06 20.28 -3.33
C VAL A 134 0.02 21.63 -4.02
N GLU A 135 -0.78 22.60 -3.58
CA GLU A 135 -0.78 23.97 -4.11
C GLU A 135 0.26 24.85 -3.39
N GLN A 136 0.63 24.49 -2.16
CA GLN A 136 1.61 25.22 -1.35
C GLN A 136 3.06 24.88 -1.70
N SER A 137 3.32 23.60 -1.99
CA SER A 137 4.63 23.07 -2.39
C SER A 137 4.49 22.15 -3.61
N PRO A 138 4.18 22.67 -4.81
CA PRO A 138 3.97 21.85 -6.01
C PRO A 138 5.15 20.93 -6.36
N GLU A 139 6.37 21.35 -6.02
CA GLU A 139 7.61 20.59 -6.22
C GLU A 139 7.65 19.26 -5.46
N ASP A 140 6.98 19.16 -4.31
CA ASP A 140 6.92 17.94 -3.50
C ASP A 140 5.90 16.93 -4.03
N TYR A 141 5.07 17.36 -5.00
CA TYR A 141 3.89 16.65 -5.48
C TYR A 141 3.80 16.65 -7.02
N GLU A 142 4.94 16.81 -7.69
CA GLU A 142 4.98 16.88 -9.15
C GLU A 142 4.47 15.58 -9.77
N LEU A 143 3.50 15.72 -10.69
CA LEU A 143 2.99 14.61 -11.48
C LEU A 143 4.02 14.25 -12.54
N ARG A 144 4.28 12.96 -12.70
CA ARG A 144 5.06 12.44 -13.83
C ARG A 144 4.27 12.64 -15.13
N ASP A 145 4.94 12.68 -16.28
CA ASP A 145 4.30 12.94 -17.58
C ASP A 145 3.04 12.09 -17.85
N TYR A 146 3.08 10.78 -17.59
CA TYR A 146 1.92 9.90 -17.79
C TYR A 146 0.80 10.17 -16.78
N GLN A 147 1.15 10.60 -15.55
CA GLN A 147 0.19 10.96 -14.52
C GLN A 147 -0.48 12.29 -14.88
N GLU A 148 0.29 13.26 -15.37
CA GLU A 148 -0.21 14.54 -15.86
C GLU A 148 -1.18 14.33 -17.03
N GLN A 149 -0.80 13.53 -18.02
CA GLN A 149 -1.67 13.18 -19.15
C GLN A 149 -2.95 12.49 -18.67
N ALA A 150 -2.85 11.55 -17.73
CA ALA A 150 -4.02 10.91 -17.14
C ALA A 150 -4.92 11.91 -16.41
N CYS A 151 -4.36 12.80 -15.59
CA CYS A 151 -5.11 13.84 -14.91
C CYS A 151 -5.83 14.78 -15.89
N GLN A 152 -5.15 15.22 -16.96
CA GLN A 152 -5.74 16.05 -18.00
C GLN A 152 -6.88 15.33 -18.73
N ALA A 153 -6.72 14.05 -19.05
CA ALA A 153 -7.76 13.26 -19.71
C ALA A 153 -9.00 13.07 -18.80
N ILE A 154 -8.80 12.83 -17.51
CA ILE A 154 -9.89 12.75 -16.53
C ILE A 154 -10.65 14.07 -16.43
N VAL A 155 -9.92 15.19 -16.28
CA VAL A 155 -10.53 16.53 -16.20
C VAL A 155 -11.27 16.87 -17.50
N GLY A 156 -10.70 16.53 -18.66
CA GLY A 156 -11.36 16.71 -19.95
C GLY A 156 -12.66 15.93 -20.05
N LYS A 157 -12.65 14.64 -19.69
CA LYS A 157 -13.86 13.80 -19.63
C LYS A 157 -14.95 14.38 -18.72
N TRP A 158 -14.57 14.87 -17.54
CA TRP A 158 -15.50 15.55 -16.62
C TRP A 158 -16.13 16.80 -17.25
N LEU A 159 -15.31 17.64 -17.90
CA LEU A 159 -15.78 18.87 -18.53
C LEU A 159 -16.70 18.59 -19.74
N ASP A 160 -16.44 17.52 -20.47
CA ASP A 160 -17.28 17.08 -21.60
C ASP A 160 -18.63 16.55 -21.10
N ASP A 161 -18.63 15.74 -20.04
CA ASP A 161 -19.84 15.16 -19.45
C ASP A 161 -19.67 14.92 -17.93
N HIS A 162 -20.41 15.69 -17.13
CA HIS A 162 -20.38 15.59 -15.67
C HIS A 162 -21.03 14.30 -15.13
N SER A 163 -21.77 13.59 -15.97
CA SER A 163 -22.35 12.27 -15.67
C SER A 163 -21.61 11.13 -16.41
N GLY A 164 -20.48 11.45 -17.05
CA GLY A 164 -19.66 10.51 -17.78
C GLY A 164 -18.80 9.62 -16.87
N SER A 165 -17.81 8.96 -17.46
CA SER A 165 -16.92 8.07 -16.74
C SER A 165 -15.48 8.09 -17.26
N ALA A 166 -14.54 7.68 -16.40
CA ALA A 166 -13.14 7.51 -16.75
C ALA A 166 -12.51 6.32 -16.00
N LEU A 167 -11.80 5.46 -16.74
CA LEU A 167 -11.05 4.33 -16.20
C LEU A 167 -9.54 4.56 -16.28
N VAL A 168 -8.86 4.41 -15.14
CA VAL A 168 -7.41 4.53 -15.02
C VAL A 168 -6.83 3.16 -14.64
N VAL A 169 -6.06 2.59 -15.55
CA VAL A 169 -5.37 1.31 -15.34
C VAL A 169 -3.88 1.58 -15.14
N LEU A 170 -3.42 1.55 -13.89
CA LEU A 170 -2.00 1.75 -13.57
C LEU A 170 -1.51 0.67 -12.61
N ALA A 171 -0.38 0.03 -12.93
CA ALA A 171 0.27 -0.93 -12.06
C ALA A 171 0.53 -0.39 -10.64
N THR A 172 0.70 -1.29 -9.67
CA THR A 172 1.04 -0.89 -8.30
C THR A 172 2.38 -0.17 -8.27
N GLY A 173 2.45 0.96 -7.56
CA GLY A 173 3.63 1.81 -7.51
C GLY A 173 3.63 2.99 -8.50
N LEU A 174 2.71 3.01 -9.47
CA LEU A 174 2.56 4.11 -10.44
C LEU A 174 1.65 5.26 -9.97
N GLY A 175 1.18 5.23 -8.72
CA GLY A 175 0.44 6.35 -8.12
C GLY A 175 -1.02 6.50 -8.57
N LYS A 176 -1.78 5.40 -8.70
CA LYS A 176 -3.24 5.42 -9.01
C LYS A 176 -4.02 6.46 -8.20
N THR A 177 -3.97 6.34 -6.88
CA THR A 177 -4.69 7.24 -5.96
C THR A 177 -4.21 8.68 -6.08
N PHE A 178 -2.92 8.87 -6.37
CA PHE A 178 -2.33 10.20 -6.55
C PHE A 178 -2.90 10.90 -7.79
N VAL A 179 -2.95 10.19 -8.93
CA VAL A 179 -3.59 10.67 -10.18
C VAL A 179 -5.05 11.05 -9.94
N ALA A 180 -5.80 10.18 -9.27
CA ALA A 180 -7.21 10.41 -8.97
C ALA A 180 -7.41 11.65 -8.09
N ALA A 181 -6.68 11.75 -6.98
CA ALA A 181 -6.79 12.87 -6.06
C ALA A 181 -6.33 14.20 -6.69
N ALA A 182 -5.29 14.18 -7.53
CA ALA A 182 -4.84 15.34 -8.29
C ALA A 182 -5.89 15.80 -9.32
N ALA A 183 -6.50 14.87 -10.06
CA ALA A 183 -7.56 15.19 -11.01
C ALA A 183 -8.79 15.76 -10.28
N ILE A 184 -9.21 15.14 -9.19
CA ILE A 184 -10.33 15.62 -8.35
C ILE A 184 -10.03 17.02 -7.80
N ARG A 185 -8.79 17.31 -7.40
CA ARG A 185 -8.42 18.67 -6.96
C ARG A 185 -8.54 19.70 -8.07
N ARG A 186 -8.13 19.37 -9.28
CA ARG A 186 -8.30 20.25 -10.45
C ARG A 186 -9.79 20.49 -10.75
N ILE A 187 -10.62 19.46 -10.68
CA ILE A 187 -12.08 19.57 -10.81
C ILE A 187 -12.65 20.48 -9.71
N ALA A 188 -12.28 20.25 -8.45
CA ALA A 188 -12.73 21.04 -7.29
C ALA A 188 -12.31 22.52 -7.35
N ASN A 189 -11.21 22.82 -8.06
CA ASN A 189 -10.76 24.19 -8.27
C ASN A 189 -11.57 24.92 -9.36
N GLN A 190 -12.19 24.17 -10.28
CA GLN A 190 -13.05 24.71 -11.34
C GLN A 190 -14.52 24.77 -10.92
N HIS A 191 -14.93 23.86 -10.04
CA HIS A 191 -16.30 23.74 -9.53
C HIS A 191 -16.29 23.79 -8.00
N GLU A 192 -16.76 24.89 -7.42
CA GLU A 192 -16.83 25.02 -5.96
C GLU A 192 -17.87 24.07 -5.36
N GLY A 193 -17.49 23.42 -4.25
CA GLY A 193 -18.42 22.65 -3.44
C GLY A 193 -18.75 21.26 -3.98
N ILE A 194 -17.93 20.70 -4.89
CA ILE A 194 -18.10 19.31 -5.33
C ILE A 194 -18.11 18.35 -4.14
N LYS A 195 -18.91 17.30 -4.28
CA LYS A 195 -19.03 16.25 -3.30
C LYS A 195 -18.60 14.91 -3.88
N VAL A 196 -17.61 14.32 -3.22
CA VAL A 196 -16.89 13.15 -3.70
C VAL A 196 -17.15 11.97 -2.79
N LEU A 197 -17.55 10.84 -3.38
CA LEU A 197 -17.64 9.54 -2.72
C LEU A 197 -16.49 8.66 -3.19
N VAL A 198 -15.69 8.13 -2.26
CA VAL A 198 -14.64 7.16 -2.54
C VAL A 198 -15.04 5.81 -1.97
N LEU A 199 -15.17 4.79 -2.81
CA LEU A 199 -15.57 3.44 -2.46
C LEU A 199 -14.37 2.51 -2.40
N ALA A 200 -14.33 1.68 -1.35
CA ALA A 200 -13.40 0.56 -1.24
C ALA A 200 -14.03 -0.63 -0.49
N HIS A 201 -13.44 -1.82 -0.64
CA HIS A 201 -13.95 -3.07 -0.05
C HIS A 201 -13.49 -3.32 1.39
N THR A 202 -12.38 -2.73 1.85
CA THR A 202 -11.84 -2.97 3.21
C THR A 202 -11.60 -1.68 4.01
N ASN A 203 -11.79 -1.74 5.33
CA ASN A 203 -11.57 -0.59 6.23
C ASN A 203 -10.10 -0.09 6.26
N PRO A 204 -9.07 -0.97 6.26
CA PRO A 204 -7.69 -0.52 6.13
C PRO A 204 -7.42 0.26 4.84
N LEU A 205 -7.94 -0.21 3.69
CA LEU A 205 -7.80 0.50 2.42
C LEU A 205 -8.50 1.85 2.44
N LEU A 206 -9.71 1.97 3.01
CA LEU A 206 -10.39 3.26 3.17
C LEU A 206 -9.56 4.28 3.96
N ARG A 207 -8.96 3.86 5.08
CA ARG A 207 -8.09 4.74 5.88
C ARG A 207 -6.86 5.17 5.09
N GLN A 208 -6.28 4.25 4.30
CA GLN A 208 -5.13 4.54 3.45
C GLN A 208 -5.49 5.53 2.33
N LEU A 209 -6.64 5.34 1.66
CA LEU A 209 -7.14 6.24 0.63
C LEU A 209 -7.45 7.62 1.20
N GLU A 210 -8.12 7.70 2.35
CA GLU A 210 -8.43 8.98 3.02
C GLU A 210 -7.14 9.76 3.35
N LYS A 211 -6.14 9.08 3.91
CA LYS A 211 -4.82 9.67 4.16
C LYS A 211 -4.11 10.11 2.88
N ALA A 212 -4.19 9.32 1.80
CA ALA A 212 -3.59 9.64 0.52
C ALA A 212 -4.20 10.88 -0.15
N PHE A 213 -5.43 11.26 0.23
CA PHE A 213 -6.06 12.49 -0.24
C PHE A 213 -5.62 13.73 0.52
N TRP A 214 -5.05 13.63 1.73
CA TRP A 214 -4.65 14.80 2.53
C TRP A 214 -3.81 15.87 1.79
N PRO A 215 -2.85 15.51 0.92
CA PRO A 215 -2.10 16.50 0.14
C PRO A 215 -2.96 17.35 -0.80
N PHE A 216 -4.13 16.83 -1.19
CA PHE A 216 -5.03 17.40 -2.19
C PHE A 216 -6.25 18.07 -1.59
N LEU A 217 -6.33 18.16 -0.26
CA LEU A 217 -7.49 18.72 0.44
C LEU A 217 -7.11 20.03 1.13
N ARG A 218 -7.93 21.07 0.91
CA ARG A 218 -7.87 22.35 1.62
C ARG A 218 -8.26 22.17 3.08
N LYS A 219 -7.88 23.11 3.95
CA LYS A 219 -8.23 23.01 5.39
C LYS A 219 -9.74 23.13 5.64
N GLU A 220 -10.48 23.75 4.73
CA GLU A 220 -11.94 23.89 4.79
C GLU A 220 -12.67 22.62 4.33
N GLU A 221 -11.96 21.69 3.68
CA GLU A 221 -12.52 20.45 3.16
C GLU A 221 -12.36 19.31 4.17
N GLY A 222 -13.44 19.03 4.90
CA GLY A 222 -13.53 17.90 5.83
C GLY A 222 -13.64 16.54 5.11
N THR A 223 -13.18 15.50 5.80
CA THR A 223 -13.30 14.10 5.36
C THR A 223 -14.15 13.31 6.34
N MET A 224 -14.82 12.28 5.83
CA MET A 224 -15.58 11.33 6.65
C MET A 224 -15.31 9.91 6.18
N ILE A 225 -15.15 8.97 7.12
CA ILE A 225 -15.10 7.55 6.83
C ILE A 225 -16.43 6.92 7.25
N ALA A 226 -17.19 6.40 6.28
CA ALA A 226 -18.45 5.71 6.51
C ALA A 226 -18.23 4.18 6.44
N ASN A 227 -18.04 3.56 7.60
CA ASN A 227 -17.83 2.13 7.74
C ASN A 227 -18.58 1.54 8.95
N GLY A 228 -18.51 0.22 9.12
CA GLY A 228 -19.12 -0.48 10.26
C GLY A 228 -18.38 -0.35 11.60
N GLU A 229 -17.20 0.30 11.64
CA GLU A 229 -16.38 0.46 12.86
C GLU A 229 -16.67 1.77 13.60
N GLU A 230 -17.22 2.77 12.90
CA GLU A 230 -17.45 4.12 13.41
C GLU A 230 -18.93 4.41 13.63
N LYS A 231 -19.27 5.03 14.77
CA LYS A 231 -20.64 5.48 15.07
C LYS A 231 -20.76 6.97 14.80
N PHE A 232 -21.16 7.31 13.59
CA PHE A 232 -21.36 8.69 13.14
C PHE A 232 -22.84 9.00 12.91
N ASP A 233 -23.16 10.29 12.83
CA ASP A 233 -24.46 10.76 12.39
C ASP A 233 -24.51 10.76 10.86
N TRP A 234 -25.48 10.05 10.29
CA TRP A 234 -25.64 9.95 8.84
C TRP A 234 -25.99 11.29 8.19
N ALA A 235 -26.56 12.25 8.94
CA ALA A 235 -26.78 13.61 8.44
C ALA A 235 -25.46 14.35 8.11
N LEU A 236 -24.32 13.86 8.59
CA LEU A 236 -23.01 14.40 8.23
C LEU A 236 -22.57 14.03 6.82
N LEU A 237 -23.11 12.93 6.23
CA LEU A 237 -22.79 12.59 4.85
C LEU A 237 -23.25 13.69 3.89
N GLU A 238 -24.36 14.37 4.17
CA GLU A 238 -24.84 15.49 3.36
C GLU A 238 -23.91 16.72 3.42
N GLN A 239 -23.28 16.95 4.57
CA GLN A 239 -22.50 18.15 4.85
C GLN A 239 -20.99 17.98 4.55
N THR A 240 -20.53 16.76 4.32
CA THR A 240 -19.11 16.46 4.13
C THR A 240 -18.74 16.40 2.65
N PRO A 241 -17.75 17.20 2.19
CA PRO A 241 -17.36 17.22 0.78
C PRO A 241 -16.67 15.94 0.32
N PHE A 242 -15.89 15.28 1.18
CA PHE A 242 -15.18 14.04 0.84
C PHE A 242 -15.60 12.89 1.77
N VAL A 243 -16.32 11.92 1.23
CA VAL A 243 -16.80 10.73 1.96
C VAL A 243 -16.08 9.50 1.44
N PHE A 244 -15.42 8.76 2.34
CA PHE A 244 -14.76 7.49 2.07
C PHE A 244 -15.61 6.38 2.68
N ALA A 245 -16.22 5.53 1.87
CA ALA A 245 -17.22 4.58 2.35
C ALA A 245 -16.90 3.13 1.99
N SER A 246 -17.13 2.24 2.96
CA SER A 246 -17.10 0.80 2.72
C SER A 246 -18.30 0.42 1.88
N ARG A 247 -18.06 -0.33 0.80
CA ARG A 247 -19.11 -0.92 -0.04
C ARG A 247 -20.19 -1.60 0.80
N ASP A 248 -19.80 -2.48 1.72
CA ASP A 248 -20.75 -3.26 2.52
C ASP A 248 -21.60 -2.38 3.44
N THR A 249 -21.02 -1.29 3.94
CA THR A 249 -21.73 -0.35 4.81
C THR A 249 -22.78 0.45 4.05
N LEU A 250 -22.48 0.90 2.82
CA LEU A 250 -23.47 1.57 1.99
C LEU A 250 -24.55 0.61 1.48
N ALA A 251 -24.17 -0.58 1.04
CA ALA A 251 -25.14 -1.57 0.57
C ALA A 251 -26.14 -1.97 1.65
N ALA A 252 -25.68 -2.20 2.89
CA ALA A 252 -26.58 -2.49 4.01
C ALA A 252 -27.59 -1.34 4.24
N ARG A 253 -27.14 -0.09 4.11
CA ARG A 253 -27.99 1.10 4.25
C ARG A 253 -29.06 1.18 3.16
N ILE A 254 -28.71 0.86 1.91
CA ILE A 254 -29.65 0.82 0.78
C ILE A 254 -30.69 -0.29 0.99
N VAL A 255 -30.26 -1.47 1.45
CA VAL A 255 -31.15 -2.59 1.78
C VAL A 255 -32.14 -2.22 2.90
N ASP A 256 -31.72 -1.39 3.85
CA ASP A 256 -32.59 -0.83 4.90
C ASP A 256 -33.54 0.30 4.39
N GLY A 257 -33.61 0.52 3.08
CA GLY A 257 -34.49 1.50 2.44
C GLY A 257 -34.07 2.96 2.65
N GLN A 258 -32.82 3.19 3.06
CA GLN A 258 -32.30 4.54 3.28
C GLN A 258 -31.67 5.07 1.99
N LYS A 259 -32.03 6.29 1.61
CA LYS A 259 -31.44 6.95 0.44
C LYS A 259 -30.02 7.43 0.72
N LEU A 260 -29.20 7.39 -0.32
CA LEU A 260 -27.90 8.04 -0.31
C LEU A 260 -28.05 9.52 -0.72
N PRO A 261 -27.22 10.43 -0.16
CA PRO A 261 -27.23 11.81 -0.63
C PRO A 261 -26.62 11.89 -2.03
N ARG A 262 -26.94 12.96 -2.76
CA ARG A 262 -26.30 13.24 -4.05
C ARG A 262 -24.79 13.43 -3.86
N PHE A 263 -24.03 12.88 -4.81
CA PHE A 263 -22.62 13.14 -5.02
C PHE A 263 -22.42 13.67 -6.44
N ASP A 264 -21.35 14.39 -6.66
CA ASP A 264 -20.97 14.89 -7.99
C ASP A 264 -19.97 13.92 -8.65
N LEU A 265 -19.14 13.24 -7.85
CA LEU A 265 -18.16 12.28 -8.34
C LEU A 265 -18.09 11.05 -7.44
N VAL A 266 -18.06 9.87 -8.06
CA VAL A 266 -17.88 8.58 -7.41
C VAL A 266 -16.56 7.96 -7.88
N LEU A 267 -15.63 7.78 -6.97
CA LEU A 267 -14.36 7.10 -7.19
C LEU A 267 -14.44 5.67 -6.65
N VAL A 268 -14.12 4.68 -7.49
CA VAL A 268 -14.03 3.28 -7.09
C VAL A 268 -12.59 2.82 -7.23
N ASP A 269 -11.91 2.60 -6.10
CA ASP A 269 -10.59 1.96 -6.09
C ASP A 269 -10.75 0.45 -6.22
N GLU A 270 -9.81 -0.20 -6.91
CA GLU A 270 -9.90 -1.61 -7.30
C GLU A 270 -11.23 -1.92 -8.02
N CYS A 271 -11.59 -1.07 -8.98
CA CYS A 271 -12.85 -1.14 -9.74
C CYS A 271 -13.03 -2.44 -10.55
N HIS A 272 -12.02 -3.32 -10.62
CA HIS A 272 -12.18 -4.69 -11.12
C HIS A 272 -13.18 -5.53 -10.29
N HIS A 273 -13.58 -5.07 -9.09
CA HIS A 273 -14.69 -5.67 -8.33
C HIS A 273 -16.09 -5.18 -8.74
N LEU A 274 -16.21 -4.19 -9.63
CA LEU A 274 -17.50 -3.70 -10.15
C LEU A 274 -18.22 -4.81 -10.94
N GLY A 275 -19.56 -4.84 -10.93
CA GLY A 275 -20.36 -5.95 -11.48
C GLY A 275 -20.63 -7.08 -10.46
N ALA A 276 -20.16 -6.93 -9.22
CA ALA A 276 -20.74 -7.66 -8.10
C ALA A 276 -22.07 -6.99 -7.70
N GLN A 277 -23.09 -7.79 -7.38
CA GLN A 277 -24.44 -7.31 -7.01
C GLN A 277 -24.45 -6.16 -6.00
N THR A 278 -23.49 -6.17 -5.06
CA THR A 278 -23.35 -5.14 -4.04
C THR A 278 -22.90 -3.79 -4.60
N TYR A 279 -22.01 -3.77 -5.59
CA TYR A 279 -21.59 -2.53 -6.25
C TYR A 279 -22.70 -2.00 -7.14
N ASP A 280 -23.36 -2.86 -7.91
CA ASP A 280 -24.44 -2.47 -8.83
C ASP A 280 -25.57 -1.77 -8.06
N ALA A 281 -26.00 -2.33 -6.92
CA ALA A 281 -27.02 -1.69 -6.07
C ALA A 281 -26.62 -0.29 -5.57
N ILE A 282 -25.33 -0.04 -5.32
CA ILE A 282 -24.83 1.28 -4.90
C ILE A 282 -24.80 2.24 -6.09
N LEU A 283 -24.30 1.80 -7.25
CA LEU A 283 -24.21 2.63 -8.45
C LEU A 283 -25.61 3.01 -8.96
N ASP A 284 -26.56 2.08 -8.93
CA ASP A 284 -27.97 2.30 -9.30
C ASP A 284 -28.63 3.33 -8.37
N GLU A 285 -28.49 3.21 -7.05
CA GLU A 285 -29.04 4.20 -6.09
C GLU A 285 -28.42 5.59 -6.26
N LEU A 286 -27.15 5.65 -6.67
CA LEU A 286 -26.45 6.90 -6.96
C LEU A 286 -26.83 7.51 -8.32
N GLY A 287 -27.54 6.78 -9.18
CA GLY A 287 -27.88 7.20 -10.55
C GLY A 287 -26.67 7.30 -11.46
N VAL A 288 -25.67 6.42 -11.28
CA VAL A 288 -24.47 6.43 -12.12
C VAL A 288 -24.83 6.04 -13.55
N GLY A 289 -24.48 6.91 -14.52
CA GLY A 289 -24.84 6.74 -15.93
C GLY A 289 -26.19 7.37 -16.31
N ASP A 290 -26.97 7.86 -15.34
CA ASP A 290 -28.18 8.64 -15.60
C ASP A 290 -27.85 10.11 -15.90
N GLU A 291 -28.72 10.78 -16.66
CA GLU A 291 -28.60 12.22 -16.91
C GLU A 291 -28.67 13.01 -15.59
N GLY A 292 -27.59 13.72 -15.26
CA GLY A 292 -27.46 14.48 -14.01
C GLY A 292 -26.98 13.65 -12.82
N GLY A 293 -26.65 12.37 -13.02
CA GLY A 293 -25.93 11.51 -12.08
C GLY A 293 -24.46 11.91 -11.89
N PRO A 294 -23.75 11.30 -10.93
CA PRO A 294 -22.35 11.60 -10.67
C PRO A 294 -21.42 11.05 -11.75
N PHE A 295 -20.27 11.71 -11.94
CA PHE A 295 -19.19 11.16 -12.75
C PHE A 295 -18.56 9.94 -12.08
N LEU A 296 -18.35 8.88 -12.84
CA LEU A 296 -17.74 7.65 -12.33
C LEU A 296 -16.25 7.58 -12.69
N MET A 297 -15.39 7.52 -11.68
CA MET A 297 -13.96 7.28 -11.84
C MET A 297 -13.58 5.90 -11.31
N GLY A 298 -12.99 5.05 -12.16
CA GLY A 298 -12.50 3.73 -11.79
C GLY A 298 -10.98 3.68 -11.76
N LEU A 299 -10.40 3.15 -10.68
CA LEU A 299 -8.96 2.87 -10.59
C LEU A 299 -8.73 1.37 -10.48
N THR A 300 -7.77 0.82 -11.21
CA THR A 300 -7.37 -0.58 -11.05
C THR A 300 -5.92 -0.82 -11.47
N ALA A 301 -5.27 -1.80 -10.85
CA ALA A 301 -3.96 -2.28 -11.31
C ALA A 301 -4.05 -3.16 -12.56
N THR A 302 -5.20 -3.79 -12.76
CA THR A 302 -5.47 -4.76 -13.83
C THR A 302 -6.89 -4.54 -14.35
N ASP A 303 -7.04 -4.45 -15.67
CA ASP A 303 -8.34 -4.47 -16.34
C ASP A 303 -8.92 -5.88 -16.50
N TRP A 304 -8.09 -6.91 -16.28
CA TRP A 304 -8.50 -8.31 -16.27
C TRP A 304 -9.40 -8.66 -15.08
N ARG A 305 -10.44 -9.44 -15.35
CA ARG A 305 -11.35 -9.99 -14.34
C ARG A 305 -11.44 -11.52 -14.44
N PRO A 306 -11.39 -12.25 -13.31
CA PRO A 306 -11.50 -13.72 -13.30
C PRO A 306 -12.83 -14.26 -13.85
N ASP A 307 -13.89 -13.45 -13.79
CA ASP A 307 -15.23 -13.81 -14.25
C ASP A 307 -15.50 -13.41 -15.71
N GLY A 308 -14.54 -12.77 -16.38
CA GLY A 308 -14.64 -12.36 -17.79
C GLY A 308 -15.60 -11.20 -18.05
N ALA A 309 -16.18 -10.57 -17.02
CA ALA A 309 -17.04 -9.41 -17.21
C ALA A 309 -16.20 -8.16 -17.56
N ASN A 310 -16.72 -7.33 -18.46
CA ASN A 310 -15.94 -6.28 -19.10
C ASN A 310 -16.21 -4.90 -18.47
N LEU A 311 -15.17 -4.24 -17.95
CA LEU A 311 -15.28 -2.87 -17.42
C LEU A 311 -15.59 -1.84 -18.53
N GLU A 312 -15.33 -2.17 -19.80
CA GLU A 312 -15.62 -1.32 -20.95
C GLU A 312 -17.10 -0.93 -21.03
N SER A 313 -18.04 -1.76 -20.54
CA SER A 313 -19.46 -1.40 -20.58
C SER A 313 -19.81 -0.22 -19.66
N LEU A 314 -19.02 0.00 -18.60
CA LEU A 314 -19.21 1.10 -17.65
C LEU A 314 -18.33 2.32 -17.98
N PHE A 315 -17.12 2.08 -18.49
CA PHE A 315 -16.11 3.12 -18.64
C PHE A 315 -15.70 3.43 -20.09
N GLY A 316 -16.02 2.56 -21.04
CA GLY A 316 -15.36 2.54 -22.34
C GLY A 316 -13.85 2.29 -22.22
N ASP A 317 -13.08 2.83 -23.17
CA ASP A 317 -11.63 2.70 -23.20
C ASP A 317 -10.98 3.42 -22.00
N PRO A 318 -9.93 2.83 -21.37
CA PRO A 318 -9.17 3.50 -20.33
C PRO A 318 -8.58 4.83 -20.81
N VAL A 319 -8.74 5.88 -20.01
CA VAL A 319 -8.10 7.19 -20.29
C VAL A 319 -6.58 7.13 -20.14
N CYS A 320 -6.09 6.16 -19.37
CA CYS A 320 -4.68 5.85 -19.23
C CYS A 320 -4.50 4.38 -18.87
N LYS A 321 -3.56 3.72 -19.58
CA LYS A 321 -3.14 2.34 -19.31
C LYS A 321 -1.62 2.25 -19.28
N VAL A 322 -1.06 2.04 -18.08
CA VAL A 322 0.36 1.80 -17.85
C VAL A 322 0.51 0.58 -16.94
N ASP A 323 0.84 -0.56 -17.53
CA ASP A 323 1.17 -1.78 -16.81
C ASP A 323 2.59 -1.72 -16.18
N LEU A 324 2.96 -2.81 -15.51
CA LEU A 324 4.23 -2.95 -14.80
C LEU A 324 5.42 -2.80 -15.77
N VAL A 325 5.37 -3.49 -16.91
CA VAL A 325 6.48 -3.52 -17.87
C VAL A 325 6.66 -2.18 -18.54
N ARG A 326 5.58 -1.55 -19.00
CA ARG A 326 5.62 -0.20 -19.54
C ARG A 326 6.12 0.79 -18.50
N GLY A 327 5.71 0.63 -17.23
CA GLY A 327 6.21 1.41 -16.10
C GLY A 327 7.72 1.30 -15.90
N LEU A 328 8.26 0.09 -15.95
CA LEU A 328 9.71 -0.18 -15.87
C LEU A 328 10.46 0.39 -17.08
N LYS A 329 10.01 0.09 -18.31
CA LYS A 329 10.64 0.54 -19.55
C LYS A 329 10.67 2.07 -19.69
N SER A 330 9.65 2.75 -19.19
CA SER A 330 9.54 4.21 -19.26
C SER A 330 10.23 4.93 -18.09
N GLY A 331 10.86 4.20 -17.16
CA GLY A 331 11.50 4.77 -15.96
C GLY A 331 10.51 5.34 -14.95
N PHE A 332 9.22 4.97 -15.04
CA PHE A 332 8.19 5.38 -14.08
C PHE A 332 8.21 4.53 -12.80
N LEU A 333 8.89 3.40 -12.85
CA LEU A 333 9.17 2.54 -11.70
C LEU A 333 10.68 2.44 -11.51
N THR A 334 11.08 2.17 -10.27
CA THR A 334 12.47 1.87 -9.95
C THR A 334 12.91 0.64 -10.72
N ASN A 335 14.15 0.66 -11.23
CA ASN A 335 14.73 -0.51 -11.90
C ASN A 335 14.67 -1.74 -10.99
N VAL A 336 14.35 -2.89 -11.57
CA VAL A 336 14.28 -4.15 -10.82
C VAL A 336 15.41 -5.09 -11.23
N ASP A 337 16.17 -5.57 -10.25
CA ASP A 337 17.14 -6.65 -10.40
C ASP A 337 16.50 -7.90 -9.77
N TYR A 338 15.79 -8.65 -10.60
CA TYR A 338 15.00 -9.79 -10.18
C TYR A 338 15.79 -11.09 -10.35
N ARG A 339 16.08 -11.78 -9.25
CA ARG A 339 16.89 -13.00 -9.23
C ARG A 339 16.05 -14.19 -8.79
N MET A 340 15.81 -15.12 -9.70
CA MET A 340 15.06 -16.36 -9.45
C MET A 340 16.01 -17.51 -9.20
N PHE A 341 15.98 -18.09 -8.01
CA PHE A 341 16.86 -19.19 -7.64
C PHE A 341 16.25 -20.52 -8.06
N THR A 342 17.04 -21.32 -8.78
CA THR A 342 16.67 -22.65 -9.29
C THR A 342 17.44 -23.79 -8.61
N ASP A 343 18.22 -23.48 -7.56
CA ASP A 343 19.01 -24.45 -6.79
C ASP A 343 18.15 -25.51 -6.08
N ASN A 344 16.88 -25.18 -5.87
CA ASN A 344 15.84 -26.00 -5.30
C ASN A 344 15.12 -26.93 -6.29
N ILE A 345 15.42 -26.88 -7.59
CA ILE A 345 14.80 -27.76 -8.58
C ILE A 345 15.54 -29.11 -8.60
N ASP A 346 14.81 -30.20 -8.38
CA ASP A 346 15.31 -31.56 -8.62
C ASP A 346 15.30 -31.86 -10.11
N TRP A 347 16.34 -31.38 -10.80
CA TRP A 347 16.55 -31.57 -12.22
C TRP A 347 16.67 -33.06 -12.62
N GLU A 348 17.06 -33.94 -11.70
CA GLU A 348 17.16 -35.39 -11.95
C GLU A 348 15.77 -36.03 -11.97
N ALA A 349 14.93 -35.75 -10.97
CA ALA A 349 13.52 -36.17 -10.97
C ALA A 349 12.75 -35.66 -12.21
N LEU A 350 13.09 -34.46 -12.67
CA LEU A 350 12.50 -33.84 -13.86
C LEU A 350 12.89 -34.54 -15.17
N ARG A 351 14.08 -35.17 -15.25
CA ARG A 351 14.50 -36.00 -16.40
C ARG A 351 13.75 -37.33 -16.50
N GLU A 352 13.35 -37.88 -15.36
CA GLU A 352 12.74 -39.20 -15.27
C GLU A 352 11.22 -39.18 -15.49
N GLU A 353 10.56 -38.05 -15.22
CA GLU A 353 9.15 -37.84 -15.55
C GLU A 353 8.94 -37.76 -17.07
N ARG A 354 7.98 -38.53 -17.61
CA ARG A 354 7.61 -38.53 -19.04
C ARG A 354 6.11 -38.71 -19.22
N GLY A 355 5.47 -37.72 -19.87
CA GLY A 355 4.13 -37.84 -20.46
C GLY A 355 2.95 -37.93 -19.48
N GLY A 356 1.97 -37.05 -19.65
CA GLY A 356 0.71 -37.05 -18.90
C GLY A 356 0.12 -35.64 -18.75
N ASN A 357 -1.15 -35.56 -18.36
CA ASN A 357 -1.78 -34.31 -17.92
C ASN A 357 -1.28 -34.00 -16.49
N TYR A 358 -0.42 -33.01 -16.34
CA TYR A 358 0.10 -32.61 -15.04
C TYR A 358 -0.54 -31.31 -14.58
N THR A 359 -1.01 -31.33 -13.34
CA THR A 359 -1.48 -30.13 -12.66
C THR A 359 -0.32 -29.48 -11.92
N PRO A 360 -0.32 -28.14 -11.75
CA PRO A 360 0.71 -27.42 -10.99
C PRO A 360 1.00 -28.05 -9.62
N LYS A 361 -0.06 -28.51 -8.94
CA LYS A 361 0.03 -29.15 -7.62
C LYS A 361 0.83 -30.45 -7.59
N ARG A 362 0.65 -31.31 -8.59
CA ARG A 362 1.37 -32.60 -8.67
C ARG A 362 2.86 -32.35 -8.91
N ILE A 363 3.17 -31.39 -9.76
CA ILE A 363 4.53 -31.01 -10.12
C ILE A 363 5.27 -30.37 -8.95
N ASN A 364 4.64 -29.42 -8.27
CA ASN A 364 5.26 -28.74 -7.14
C ASN A 364 5.63 -29.71 -6.00
N ARG A 365 4.89 -30.83 -5.88
CA ARG A 365 5.19 -31.87 -4.89
C ARG A 365 6.37 -32.77 -5.25
N THR A 366 6.64 -32.96 -6.55
CA THR A 366 7.62 -33.93 -7.06
C THR A 366 8.98 -33.27 -7.33
N LEU A 367 9.01 -32.00 -7.74
CA LEU A 367 10.19 -31.41 -8.38
C LEU A 367 11.00 -30.45 -7.52
N PHE A 368 10.51 -30.06 -6.34
CA PHE A 368 11.19 -29.04 -5.55
C PHE A 368 11.75 -29.61 -4.24
N VAL A 369 13.04 -29.37 -4.01
CA VAL A 369 13.77 -29.67 -2.78
C VAL A 369 13.65 -28.47 -1.84
N LYS A 370 13.55 -28.75 -0.54
CA LYS A 370 13.56 -27.71 0.48
C LYS A 370 14.96 -27.09 0.56
N GLU A 371 15.10 -25.84 0.14
CA GLU A 371 16.31 -25.05 0.39
C GLU A 371 16.51 -24.82 1.89
N TRP A 372 17.78 -24.74 2.29
CA TRP A 372 18.18 -24.48 3.67
C TRP A 372 18.26 -22.97 3.88
N ASP A 373 17.59 -22.48 4.94
CA ASP A 373 17.51 -21.05 5.34
C ASP A 373 18.92 -20.37 5.33
N ASP A 374 20.00 -21.11 5.60
CA ASP A 374 21.38 -20.60 5.61
C ASP A 374 21.87 -20.04 4.27
N ALA A 375 21.51 -20.68 3.14
CA ALA A 375 21.90 -20.20 1.81
C ALA A 375 21.22 -18.87 1.49
N VAL A 376 19.93 -18.76 1.84
CA VAL A 376 19.13 -17.55 1.63
C VAL A 376 19.73 -16.36 2.37
N VAL A 377 20.13 -16.55 3.63
CA VAL A 377 20.74 -15.50 4.46
C VAL A 377 22.05 -14.97 3.83
N GLY A 378 22.83 -15.85 3.20
CA GLY A 378 24.03 -15.46 2.43
C GLY A 378 23.70 -14.55 1.25
N HIS A 379 22.69 -14.91 0.45
CA HIS A 379 22.24 -14.07 -0.68
C HIS A 379 21.65 -12.74 -0.23
N VAL A 380 20.88 -12.74 0.86
CA VAL A 380 20.33 -11.51 1.46
C VAL A 380 21.45 -10.56 1.88
N ARG A 381 22.50 -11.08 2.53
CA ARG A 381 23.68 -10.28 2.89
C ARG A 381 24.39 -9.73 1.65
N SER A 382 24.59 -10.56 0.62
CA SER A 382 25.24 -10.11 -0.61
C SER A 382 24.48 -8.98 -1.29
N ALA A 383 23.14 -9.10 -1.39
CA ALA A 383 22.29 -8.06 -1.96
C ALA A 383 22.27 -6.79 -1.09
N TRP A 384 22.32 -6.95 0.23
CA TRP A 384 22.43 -5.83 1.17
C TRP A 384 23.73 -5.03 0.96
N ASP A 385 24.87 -5.73 0.89
CA ASP A 385 26.18 -5.12 0.69
C ASP A 385 26.27 -4.42 -0.68
N GLU A 386 25.66 -5.00 -1.72
CA GLU A 386 25.56 -4.41 -3.05
C GLU A 386 24.77 -3.09 -3.05
N LEU A 387 23.59 -3.07 -2.41
CA LEU A 387 22.78 -1.85 -2.26
C LEU A 387 23.51 -0.80 -1.43
N ALA A 388 24.20 -1.20 -0.35
CA ALA A 388 24.98 -0.28 0.46
C ALA A 388 26.16 0.32 -0.32
N ALA A 389 26.83 -0.48 -1.14
CA ALA A 389 27.95 -0.04 -1.98
C ALA A 389 27.53 0.95 -3.08
N SER A 390 26.27 0.93 -3.51
CA SER A 390 25.73 1.93 -4.45
C SER A 390 25.40 3.28 -3.77
N GLY A 391 25.58 3.39 -2.45
CA GLY A 391 25.22 4.57 -1.67
C GLY A 391 23.75 4.61 -1.23
N ALA A 392 22.95 3.59 -1.57
CA ALA A 392 21.59 3.47 -1.08
C ALA A 392 21.60 3.08 0.41
N LYS A 393 20.52 3.43 1.13
CA LYS A 393 20.26 2.91 2.48
C LYS A 393 19.42 1.64 2.34
N PRO A 394 19.97 0.43 2.54
CA PRO A 394 19.21 -0.79 2.30
C PRO A 394 18.08 -0.93 3.32
N ARG A 395 16.91 -1.34 2.86
CA ARG A 395 15.75 -1.73 3.66
C ARG A 395 15.04 -2.88 2.98
N GLY A 396 14.81 -3.94 3.72
CA GLY A 396 14.35 -5.21 3.20
C GLY A 396 13.04 -5.71 3.81
N ILE A 397 12.28 -6.47 3.02
CA ILE A 397 11.19 -7.31 3.51
C ILE A 397 11.44 -8.74 3.05
N VAL A 398 11.35 -9.68 3.99
CA VAL A 398 11.38 -11.13 3.70
C VAL A 398 9.99 -11.69 3.91
N PHE A 399 9.38 -12.22 2.87
CA PHE A 399 8.07 -12.87 2.94
C PHE A 399 8.24 -14.34 3.32
N CYS A 400 7.91 -14.68 4.57
CA CYS A 400 8.04 -16.01 5.14
C CYS A 400 6.70 -16.75 5.14
N SER A 401 6.77 -18.08 5.07
CA SER A 401 5.59 -18.97 5.05
C SER A 401 4.89 -19.12 6.40
N THR A 402 5.62 -19.12 7.52
CA THR A 402 5.08 -19.30 8.87
C THR A 402 5.76 -18.38 9.88
N ILE A 403 5.12 -18.15 11.03
CA ILE A 403 5.67 -17.34 12.13
C ILE A 403 7.01 -17.91 12.62
N ASP A 404 7.10 -19.23 12.80
CA ASP A 404 8.34 -19.88 13.23
C ASP A 404 9.46 -19.71 12.20
N HIS A 405 9.12 -19.78 10.91
CA HIS A 405 10.08 -19.52 9.84
C HIS A 405 10.58 -18.06 9.89
N ALA A 406 9.67 -17.09 10.04
CA ALA A 406 10.06 -15.69 10.18
C ALA A 406 10.99 -15.45 11.38
N LYS A 407 10.72 -16.08 12.54
CA LYS A 407 11.57 -15.99 13.73
C LYS A 407 12.96 -16.59 13.49
N ARG A 408 13.06 -17.78 12.88
CA ARG A 408 14.37 -18.38 12.52
C ARG A 408 15.18 -17.50 11.57
N MET A 409 14.53 -16.95 10.54
CA MET A 409 15.17 -16.03 9.60
C MET A 409 15.70 -14.79 10.31
N VAL A 410 14.95 -14.23 11.26
CA VAL A 410 15.40 -13.11 12.09
C VAL A 410 16.65 -13.47 12.88
N ASP A 411 16.67 -14.62 13.54
CA ASP A 411 17.83 -15.08 14.32
C ASP A 411 19.08 -15.22 13.44
N GLN A 412 18.94 -15.82 12.26
CA GLN A 412 20.05 -16.00 11.32
C GLN A 412 20.55 -14.68 10.71
N LEU A 413 19.63 -13.78 10.32
CA LEU A 413 20.00 -12.46 9.79
C LEU A 413 20.70 -11.61 10.85
N ASN A 414 20.19 -11.61 12.09
CA ASN A 414 20.82 -10.90 13.20
C ASN A 414 22.19 -11.48 13.56
N ALA A 415 22.37 -12.81 13.49
CA ALA A 415 23.66 -13.47 13.73
C ALA A 415 24.75 -13.05 12.72
N MET A 416 24.36 -12.65 11.49
CA MET A 416 25.30 -12.13 10.49
C MET A 416 25.80 -10.71 10.82
N GLY A 417 25.09 -9.95 11.66
CA GLY A 417 25.56 -8.68 12.23
C GLY A 417 25.59 -7.46 11.29
N PHE A 418 25.02 -7.55 10.08
CA PHE A 418 25.02 -6.43 9.13
C PHE A 418 23.81 -5.49 9.27
N THR A 419 22.73 -5.95 9.90
CA THR A 419 21.51 -5.17 10.12
C THR A 419 20.67 -5.75 11.25
N ARG A 420 19.81 -4.93 11.84
CA ARG A 420 18.79 -5.42 12.77
C ARG A 420 17.56 -5.89 11.98
N SER A 421 17.12 -7.09 12.29
CA SER A 421 15.96 -7.74 11.69
C SER A 421 14.93 -8.10 12.76
N GLU A 422 13.64 -8.00 12.41
CA GLU A 422 12.52 -8.32 13.31
C GLU A 422 11.39 -9.03 12.58
N ALA A 423 10.63 -9.86 13.29
CA ALA A 423 9.51 -10.61 12.73
C ALA A 423 8.22 -9.79 12.83
N LEU A 424 7.42 -9.77 11.76
CA LEU A 424 6.15 -9.06 11.69
C LEU A 424 5.03 -9.99 11.23
N TYR A 425 4.10 -10.33 12.12
CA TYR A 425 3.03 -11.28 11.82
C TYR A 425 1.74 -10.95 12.56
N SER A 426 0.63 -11.49 12.05
CA SER A 426 -0.69 -11.39 12.69
C SER A 426 -0.84 -12.58 13.64
N GLY A 427 -1.02 -12.31 14.93
CA GLY A 427 -1.17 -13.39 15.91
C GLY A 427 -1.31 -12.86 17.32
N LYS A 428 -1.70 -13.73 18.25
CA LYS A 428 -1.84 -13.37 19.68
C LYS A 428 -0.49 -13.04 20.34
N ASP A 429 0.60 -13.57 19.80
CA ASP A 429 1.94 -13.44 20.38
C ASP A 429 2.61 -12.10 20.06
N LEU A 430 2.13 -11.35 19.06
CA LEU A 430 2.63 -10.02 18.75
C LEU A 430 1.53 -9.00 19.03
N LEU A 431 1.66 -8.30 20.16
CA LEU A 431 0.65 -7.33 20.57
C LEU A 431 0.61 -6.15 19.58
N PRO A 432 -0.55 -5.48 19.44
CA PRO A 432 -0.67 -4.33 18.54
C PRO A 432 0.35 -3.23 18.83
N VAL A 433 0.64 -2.98 20.11
CA VAL A 433 1.70 -2.04 20.53
C VAL A 433 3.08 -2.42 20.00
N ASP A 434 3.49 -3.67 20.14
CA ASP A 434 4.79 -4.15 19.66
C ASP A 434 4.86 -4.06 18.14
N ARG A 435 3.79 -4.45 17.44
CA ARG A 435 3.68 -4.32 15.99
C ARG A 435 3.83 -2.87 15.53
N ASN A 436 3.13 -1.94 16.18
CA ASN A 436 3.18 -0.52 15.83
C ASN A 436 4.58 0.07 16.09
N LYS A 437 5.23 -0.34 17.19
CA LYS A 437 6.61 0.01 17.51
C LYS A 437 7.59 -0.51 16.45
N LEU A 438 7.54 -1.79 16.11
CA LEU A 438 8.39 -2.39 15.08
C LEU A 438 8.25 -1.66 13.74
N LEU A 439 7.01 -1.35 13.35
CA LEU A 439 6.78 -0.62 12.12
C LEU A 439 7.30 0.83 12.18
N TRP A 440 7.26 1.50 13.34
CA TRP A 440 7.85 2.84 13.51
C TRP A 440 9.38 2.79 13.44
N GLU A 441 9.99 1.82 14.12
CA GLU A 441 11.44 1.57 14.09
C GLU A 441 11.94 1.23 12.67
N PHE A 442 11.16 0.48 11.89
CA PHE A 442 11.44 0.21 10.48
C PHE A 442 11.33 1.47 9.61
N SER A 443 10.34 2.33 9.88
CA SER A 443 10.17 3.62 9.18
C SER A 443 11.34 4.57 9.42
N ASP A 444 11.87 4.61 10.63
CA ASP A 444 13.02 5.44 10.98
C ASP A 444 14.37 4.78 10.61
N GLY A 445 14.36 3.54 10.10
CA GLY A 445 15.54 2.81 9.66
C GLY A 445 16.35 2.16 10.79
N GLN A 446 15.80 2.06 12.01
CA GLN A 446 16.41 1.33 13.12
C GLN A 446 16.31 -0.19 12.93
N ILE A 447 15.27 -0.65 12.24
CA ILE A 447 15.16 -2.01 11.72
C ILE A 447 15.43 -1.93 10.22
N GLY A 448 16.38 -2.72 9.75
CA GLY A 448 16.72 -2.78 8.33
C GLY A 448 15.92 -3.83 7.57
N ILE A 449 15.55 -4.95 8.22
CA ILE A 449 14.79 -6.03 7.57
C ILE A 449 13.57 -6.45 8.42
N LEU A 450 12.40 -6.54 7.79
CA LEU A 450 11.23 -7.18 8.39
C LEU A 450 10.95 -8.55 7.77
N CYS A 451 10.92 -9.59 8.59
CA CYS A 451 10.47 -10.93 8.19
C CYS A 451 8.96 -11.05 8.41
N ALA A 452 8.19 -10.96 7.33
CA ALA A 452 6.75 -10.79 7.37
C ALA A 452 5.96 -12.08 7.07
N VAL A 453 4.86 -12.28 7.80
CA VAL A 453 3.89 -13.36 7.57
C VAL A 453 2.48 -12.76 7.57
N ASP A 454 1.81 -12.76 6.42
CA ASP A 454 0.40 -12.36 6.23
C ASP A 454 -0.03 -10.97 6.77
N VAL A 455 0.88 -10.12 7.23
CA VAL A 455 0.59 -8.75 7.71
C VAL A 455 0.73 -7.71 6.61
N LEU A 456 1.66 -7.91 5.68
CA LEU A 456 2.02 -6.90 4.67
C LEU A 456 1.16 -6.96 3.40
N ASN A 457 0.00 -7.60 3.51
CA ASN A 457 -1.04 -7.54 2.50
C ASN A 457 -1.79 -6.19 2.61
N GLU A 458 -2.93 -6.05 1.93
CA GLU A 458 -3.65 -4.77 1.79
C GLU A 458 -3.83 -4.01 3.13
N GLY A 459 -3.46 -2.72 3.17
CA GLY A 459 -3.81 -1.80 4.25
C GLY A 459 -2.78 -1.55 5.36
N VAL A 460 -1.60 -2.18 5.34
CA VAL A 460 -0.47 -1.76 6.21
C VAL A 460 0.42 -0.77 5.48
N ASP A 461 0.54 0.43 6.07
CA ASP A 461 1.46 1.49 5.64
C ASP A 461 2.90 1.07 5.99
N VAL A 462 3.63 0.61 4.98
CA VAL A 462 5.02 0.18 5.07
C VAL A 462 5.84 1.13 4.21
N PRO A 463 6.96 1.65 4.73
CA PRO A 463 7.93 2.43 3.95
C PRO A 463 8.35 1.72 2.67
N ASP A 464 8.74 2.49 1.68
CA ASP A 464 9.30 1.94 0.45
C ASP A 464 10.62 1.21 0.75
N VAL A 465 10.81 0.06 0.10
CA VAL A 465 11.96 -0.83 0.30
C VAL A 465 12.77 -0.98 -0.99
N ASN A 466 14.03 -1.40 -0.87
CA ASN A 466 14.92 -1.66 -2.01
C ASN A 466 15.49 -3.09 -2.00
N LEU A 467 15.08 -3.92 -1.03
CA LEU A 467 15.30 -5.37 -1.03
C LEU A 467 13.98 -6.11 -0.76
N VAL A 468 13.61 -7.04 -1.64
CA VAL A 468 12.42 -7.88 -1.47
C VAL A 468 12.84 -9.34 -1.58
N VAL A 469 12.46 -10.16 -0.62
CA VAL A 469 12.82 -11.58 -0.59
C VAL A 469 11.56 -12.43 -0.50
N PHE A 470 11.34 -13.30 -1.48
CA PHE A 470 10.22 -14.23 -1.49
C PHE A 470 10.71 -15.62 -1.07
N GLN A 471 10.20 -16.12 0.06
CA GLN A 471 10.44 -17.50 0.53
C GLN A 471 9.14 -18.30 0.69
N ARG A 472 8.06 -17.83 0.07
CA ARG A 472 6.77 -18.53 0.04
C ARG A 472 6.03 -18.26 -1.26
N VAL A 473 5.23 -19.24 -1.68
CA VAL A 473 4.30 -19.08 -2.78
C VAL A 473 3.25 -18.04 -2.41
N THR A 474 3.08 -17.05 -3.26
CA THR A 474 1.95 -16.11 -3.20
C THR A 474 0.95 -16.53 -4.27
N HIS A 475 -0.10 -17.25 -3.87
CA HIS A 475 -1.06 -17.85 -4.81
C HIS A 475 -1.90 -16.84 -5.61
N SER A 476 -1.94 -15.58 -5.18
CA SER A 476 -2.62 -14.51 -5.91
C SER A 476 -1.60 -13.63 -6.63
N ARG A 477 -1.67 -13.61 -7.97
CA ARG A 477 -0.90 -12.70 -8.84
C ARG A 477 -1.04 -11.25 -8.38
N ARG A 478 -2.27 -10.83 -8.04
CA ARG A 478 -2.55 -9.49 -7.51
C ARG A 478 -1.77 -9.17 -6.24
N ILE A 479 -1.78 -10.07 -5.25
CA ILE A 479 -1.03 -9.87 -4.00
C ILE A 479 0.48 -9.83 -4.27
N PHE A 480 0.98 -10.68 -5.18
CA PHE A 480 2.39 -10.65 -5.58
C PHE A 480 2.76 -9.30 -6.20
N VAL A 481 2.02 -8.81 -7.20
CA VAL A 481 2.28 -7.52 -7.85
C VAL A 481 2.16 -6.37 -6.83
N GLN A 482 1.24 -6.47 -5.87
CA GLN A 482 1.16 -5.51 -4.77
C GLN A 482 2.42 -5.53 -3.88
N GLN A 483 2.91 -6.70 -3.50
CA GLN A 483 4.13 -6.87 -2.69
C GLN A 483 5.37 -6.37 -3.43
N LEU A 484 5.56 -6.79 -4.68
CA LEU A 484 6.63 -6.33 -5.56
C LEU A 484 6.56 -4.81 -5.77
N GLY A 485 5.35 -4.27 -5.97
CA GLY A 485 5.09 -2.85 -6.16
C GLY A 485 5.54 -1.95 -5.00
N ARG A 486 5.69 -2.48 -3.77
CA ARG A 486 6.29 -1.74 -2.63
C ARG A 486 7.78 -1.49 -2.85
N GLY A 487 8.45 -2.41 -3.55
CA GLY A 487 9.84 -2.28 -3.97
C GLY A 487 10.01 -1.43 -5.23
N LEU A 488 8.98 -1.27 -6.06
CA LEU A 488 9.10 -0.60 -7.36
C LEU A 488 8.83 0.91 -7.33
N ARG A 489 8.29 1.45 -6.24
CA ARG A 489 8.10 2.90 -6.08
C ARG A 489 9.45 3.63 -6.15
N LEU A 490 9.48 4.74 -6.89
CA LEU A 490 10.63 5.66 -6.94
C LEU A 490 10.80 6.33 -5.57
N ALA A 491 12.05 6.48 -5.14
CA ALA A 491 12.42 7.20 -3.93
C ALA A 491 13.80 7.83 -4.10
N ASP A 492 14.06 8.94 -3.41
CA ASP A 492 15.36 9.61 -3.47
C ASP A 492 16.48 8.69 -2.98
N GLY A 493 17.57 8.63 -3.75
CA GLY A 493 18.71 7.76 -3.47
C GLY A 493 18.45 6.28 -3.68
N LYS A 494 17.40 5.91 -4.43
CA LYS A 494 17.07 4.54 -4.80
C LYS A 494 17.18 4.33 -6.32
N ASP A 495 18.28 3.71 -6.73
CA ASP A 495 18.53 3.44 -8.15
C ASP A 495 17.86 2.15 -8.64
N LYS A 496 17.78 1.14 -7.77
CA LYS A 496 17.17 -0.15 -8.05
C LYS A 496 16.54 -0.78 -6.82
N VAL A 497 15.68 -1.76 -7.05
CA VAL A 497 15.26 -2.76 -6.07
C VAL A 497 15.84 -4.11 -6.45
N VAL A 498 16.43 -4.80 -5.49
CA VAL A 498 16.87 -6.19 -5.65
C VAL A 498 15.76 -7.11 -5.15
N VAL A 499 15.35 -8.07 -5.98
CA VAL A 499 14.36 -9.08 -5.64
C VAL A 499 15.04 -10.43 -5.64
N LEU A 500 14.98 -11.13 -4.51
CA LEU A 500 15.50 -12.49 -4.35
C LEU A 500 14.32 -13.45 -4.23
N ASP A 501 14.15 -14.33 -5.20
CA ASP A 501 13.00 -15.22 -5.27
C ASP A 501 13.44 -16.69 -5.15
N PHE A 502 13.16 -17.26 -3.97
CA PHE A 502 13.47 -18.65 -3.62
C PHE A 502 12.20 -19.54 -3.69
N VAL A 503 11.17 -19.07 -4.39
CA VAL A 503 9.88 -19.74 -4.39
C VAL A 503 9.84 -20.91 -5.37
N ASN A 504 9.59 -22.07 -4.79
CA ASN A 504 9.41 -23.36 -5.44
C ASN A 504 7.99 -23.58 -5.98
N ASP A 505 7.60 -22.85 -7.02
CA ASP A 505 6.29 -23.04 -7.66
C ASP A 505 6.37 -22.85 -9.17
N ILE A 506 5.79 -23.78 -9.93
CA ILE A 506 5.82 -23.74 -11.38
C ILE A 506 5.16 -22.50 -11.98
N ARG A 507 4.07 -21.99 -11.37
CA ARG A 507 3.40 -20.75 -11.77
C ARG A 507 4.28 -19.54 -11.49
N ARG A 508 5.12 -19.63 -10.45
CA ARG A 508 6.07 -18.58 -10.12
C ARG A 508 7.15 -18.45 -11.17
N PHE A 509 7.69 -19.58 -11.64
CA PHE A 509 8.62 -19.59 -12.77
C PHE A 509 7.95 -19.10 -14.06
N ALA A 510 6.67 -19.42 -14.28
CA ALA A 510 5.90 -18.91 -15.41
C ALA A 510 5.80 -17.39 -15.40
N GLU A 511 5.42 -16.79 -14.28
CA GLU A 511 5.40 -15.33 -14.09
C GLU A 511 6.78 -14.70 -14.29
N GLY A 512 7.84 -15.34 -13.79
CA GLY A 512 9.21 -14.89 -14.00
C GLY A 512 9.62 -14.87 -15.47
N LEU A 513 9.29 -15.92 -16.22
CA LEU A 513 9.56 -16.02 -17.66
C LEU A 513 8.73 -15.05 -18.48
N HIS A 514 7.48 -14.81 -18.09
CA HIS A 514 6.62 -13.80 -18.69
C HIS A 514 7.24 -12.41 -18.52
N LEU A 515 7.59 -12.02 -17.28
CA LEU A 515 8.25 -10.74 -17.00
C LEU A 515 9.58 -10.61 -17.74
N GLN A 516 10.40 -11.68 -17.79
CA GLN A 516 11.64 -11.69 -18.54
C GLN A 516 11.38 -11.45 -20.03
N GLY A 517 10.44 -12.19 -20.63
CA GLY A 517 10.06 -12.06 -22.04
C GLY A 517 9.59 -10.64 -22.38
N GLU A 518 8.66 -10.08 -21.60
CA GLU A 518 8.15 -8.73 -21.85
C GLU A 518 9.22 -7.64 -21.71
N ILE A 519 10.19 -7.81 -20.79
CA ILE A 519 11.34 -6.90 -20.66
C ILE A 519 12.31 -7.05 -21.84
N GLU A 520 12.52 -8.27 -22.33
CA GLU A 520 13.45 -8.63 -23.43
C GLU A 520 12.88 -8.40 -24.85
N GLU A 521 11.57 -8.50 -25.06
CA GLU A 521 10.91 -8.52 -26.39
C GLU A 521 11.07 -7.22 -27.21
N ASP A 522 11.51 -6.12 -26.60
CA ASP A 522 11.96 -4.91 -27.32
C ASP A 522 13.48 -4.88 -27.57
N GLY A 523 14.12 -6.05 -27.57
CA GLY A 523 15.43 -6.30 -28.17
C GLY A 523 15.48 -5.86 -29.64
N PRO A 524 16.69 -5.63 -30.20
CA PRO A 524 16.89 -4.73 -31.33
C PRO A 524 16.03 -5.09 -32.56
N ARG A 525 15.05 -4.23 -32.90
CA ARG A 525 14.57 -4.12 -34.28
C ARG A 525 15.71 -3.57 -35.13
N ARG A 526 16.12 -4.29 -36.17
CA ARG A 526 17.16 -3.86 -37.12
C ARG A 526 16.91 -2.42 -37.57
N GLY A 527 17.83 -1.49 -37.26
CA GLY A 527 17.96 -0.23 -38.01
C GLY A 527 17.90 1.12 -37.26
N ARG A 528 17.97 1.21 -35.92
CA ARG A 528 18.16 2.52 -35.25
C ARG A 528 19.19 2.45 -34.11
N PRO A 529 20.27 3.25 -34.13
CA PRO A 529 21.22 3.34 -33.03
C PRO A 529 20.87 4.53 -32.11
N GLU A 530 20.39 4.20 -30.91
CA GLU A 530 20.81 4.75 -29.61
C GLU A 530 19.96 4.00 -28.56
N LYS A 531 20.58 3.02 -27.87
CA LYS A 531 19.94 2.23 -26.83
C LYS A 531 20.31 2.82 -25.47
N ILE A 532 19.34 3.23 -24.69
CA ILE A 532 19.48 3.28 -23.24
C ILE A 532 19.37 1.82 -22.78
N ALA A 533 20.41 1.29 -22.12
CA ALA A 533 20.32 -0.02 -21.49
C ALA A 533 19.17 0.01 -20.48
N LEU A 534 18.20 -0.90 -20.60
CA LEU A 534 17.20 -1.06 -19.54
C LEU A 534 17.97 -1.45 -18.26
N GLY A 535 17.82 -0.68 -17.19
CA GLY A 535 18.43 -0.99 -15.90
C GLY A 535 17.75 -2.14 -15.16
N SER A 536 16.63 -2.64 -15.69
CA SER A 536 15.86 -3.75 -15.12
C SER A 536 16.24 -5.08 -15.79
N SER A 537 16.36 -6.13 -14.98
CA SER A 537 16.69 -7.49 -15.41
C SER A 537 15.89 -8.53 -14.63
N VAL A 538 15.57 -9.63 -15.29
CA VAL A 538 15.08 -10.86 -14.64
C VAL A 538 16.07 -11.96 -15.00
N THR A 539 16.73 -12.52 -13.98
CA THR A 539 17.82 -13.47 -14.14
C THR A 539 17.52 -14.73 -13.34
N PHE A 540 17.69 -15.88 -13.97
CA PHE A 540 17.66 -17.17 -13.29
C PHE A 540 19.05 -17.46 -12.72
N VAL A 541 19.14 -17.94 -11.49
CA VAL A 541 20.40 -18.12 -10.76
C VAL A 541 20.48 -19.54 -10.22
N ARG A 542 21.61 -20.21 -10.49
CA ARG A 542 21.97 -21.52 -9.96
C ARG A 542 23.43 -21.48 -9.52
N ALA A 543 23.71 -21.95 -8.30
CA ALA A 543 25.03 -21.99 -7.69
C ALA A 543 25.81 -20.65 -7.74
N ASN A 544 25.12 -19.52 -7.52
CA ASN A 544 25.65 -18.15 -7.63
C ASN A 544 26.03 -17.67 -9.05
N SER A 545 25.56 -18.37 -10.09
CA SER A 545 25.79 -17.99 -11.49
C SER A 545 24.48 -17.95 -12.27
N GLU A 546 24.45 -17.20 -13.37
CA GLU A 546 23.29 -17.12 -14.25
C GLU A 546 22.97 -18.49 -14.88
N ASP A 547 21.73 -18.94 -14.74
CA ASP A 547 21.24 -20.26 -15.17
C ASP A 547 20.45 -20.15 -16.48
N LEU A 548 21.15 -19.83 -17.57
CA LEU A 548 20.55 -19.72 -18.90
C LEU A 548 19.90 -21.04 -19.35
N ASP A 549 20.53 -22.17 -19.01
CA ASP A 549 20.04 -23.50 -19.38
C ASP A 549 18.73 -23.81 -18.65
N GLY A 550 18.66 -23.55 -17.34
CA GLY A 550 17.43 -23.72 -16.56
C GLY A 550 16.30 -22.81 -17.03
N ALA A 551 16.60 -21.55 -17.34
CA ALA A 551 15.62 -20.61 -17.88
C ALA A 551 15.05 -21.07 -19.22
N ASN A 552 15.92 -21.48 -20.16
CA ASN A 552 15.50 -21.97 -21.48
C ASN A 552 14.66 -23.24 -21.38
N PHE A 553 15.04 -24.16 -20.49
CA PHE A 553 14.27 -25.36 -20.22
C PHE A 553 12.87 -25.03 -19.69
N LEU A 554 12.78 -24.20 -18.64
CA LEU A 554 11.50 -23.79 -18.05
C LEU A 554 10.62 -23.08 -19.09
N ARG A 555 11.20 -22.25 -19.95
CA ARG A 555 10.46 -21.54 -21.01
C ARG A 555 9.80 -22.51 -21.99
N GLN A 556 10.50 -23.57 -22.38
CA GLN A 556 9.93 -24.57 -23.27
C GLN A 556 8.94 -25.50 -22.58
N TRP A 557 9.15 -25.79 -21.29
CA TRP A 557 8.24 -26.66 -20.52
C TRP A 557 6.93 -25.98 -20.13
N LEU A 558 7.00 -24.69 -19.85
CA LEU A 558 5.81 -23.90 -19.54
C LEU A 558 5.07 -23.55 -20.84
N GLY A 559 5.75 -23.40 -21.99
CA GLY A 559 5.06 -23.05 -23.23
C GLY A 559 4.34 -21.71 -23.08
N ASP A 560 3.01 -21.74 -22.93
CA ASP A 560 2.20 -20.57 -22.59
C ASP A 560 2.27 -20.24 -21.09
N ALA A 561 3.33 -19.53 -20.72
CA ALA A 561 3.59 -19.11 -19.35
C ALA A 561 2.46 -18.23 -18.77
N GLU A 562 1.73 -17.49 -19.61
CA GLU A 562 0.61 -16.64 -19.18
C GLU A 562 -0.59 -17.51 -18.78
N ALA A 563 -0.96 -18.49 -19.61
CA ALA A 563 -2.04 -19.43 -19.30
C ALA A 563 -1.77 -20.25 -18.02
N ILE A 564 -0.51 -20.61 -17.75
CA ILE A 564 -0.14 -21.38 -16.55
C ILE A 564 -0.13 -20.51 -15.30
N ALA A 565 0.37 -19.28 -15.40
CA ALA A 565 0.35 -18.34 -14.28
C ALA A 565 -1.08 -18.11 -13.75
N GLU A 566 -2.06 -18.13 -14.65
CA GLU A 566 -3.48 -17.92 -14.36
C GLU A 566 -4.26 -19.23 -14.06
N ALA A 567 -3.62 -20.39 -14.19
CA ALA A 567 -4.26 -21.69 -14.02
C ALA A 567 -4.58 -22.03 -12.55
N GLY A 568 -5.76 -22.62 -12.34
CA GLY A 568 -6.12 -23.25 -11.06
C GLY A 568 -5.23 -24.47 -10.74
N GLU A 569 -5.12 -24.84 -9.46
CA GLU A 569 -4.19 -25.88 -8.99
C GLU A 569 -4.38 -27.27 -9.64
N ASP A 570 -5.59 -27.54 -10.14
CA ASP A 570 -6.00 -28.83 -10.70
C ASP A 570 -6.16 -28.80 -12.24
N VAL A 571 -5.82 -27.68 -12.89
CA VAL A 571 -5.90 -27.57 -14.36
C VAL A 571 -4.62 -28.11 -14.99
N SER A 572 -4.74 -28.94 -16.02
CA SER A 572 -3.60 -29.47 -16.77
C SER A 572 -3.24 -28.52 -17.91
N VAL A 573 -2.11 -27.82 -17.80
CA VAL A 573 -1.74 -26.73 -18.74
C VAL A 573 -0.29 -26.85 -19.25
N LEU A 574 0.42 -27.94 -18.91
CA LEU A 574 1.88 -28.04 -19.16
C LEU A 574 2.21 -28.94 -20.35
N GLU A 575 3.18 -28.52 -21.18
CA GLU A 575 3.69 -29.26 -22.34
C GLU A 575 5.13 -29.72 -22.07
N PHE A 576 5.40 -31.03 -22.19
CA PHE A 576 6.75 -31.56 -21.92
C PHE A 576 7.75 -31.15 -23.01
N PRO A 577 8.91 -30.54 -22.67
CA PRO A 577 9.92 -30.15 -23.64
C PRO A 577 10.76 -31.36 -24.05
N ASP A 578 11.64 -31.16 -25.04
CA ASP A 578 12.61 -32.16 -25.46
C ASP A 578 13.53 -32.57 -24.28
N PRO A 579 13.62 -33.88 -23.92
CA PRO A 579 14.47 -34.38 -22.84
C PRO A 579 15.96 -34.01 -22.95
N THR A 580 16.41 -33.62 -24.15
CA THR A 580 17.79 -33.18 -24.40
C THR A 580 18.11 -31.81 -23.81
N LEU A 581 17.12 -31.04 -23.35
CA LEU A 581 17.28 -29.69 -22.85
C LEU A 581 17.40 -29.58 -21.32
N VAL A 582 17.31 -30.69 -20.59
CA VAL A 582 17.42 -30.64 -19.12
C VAL A 582 18.87 -30.33 -18.71
N PRO A 583 19.12 -29.25 -17.95
CA PRO A 583 20.47 -28.78 -17.62
C PRO A 583 21.36 -29.86 -17.00
N THR A 584 22.56 -30.09 -17.53
CA THR A 584 23.56 -30.98 -16.91
C THR A 584 24.18 -30.32 -15.67
N ARG A 585 24.68 -31.16 -14.73
CA ARG A 585 25.32 -30.70 -13.49
C ARG A 585 26.52 -29.80 -13.73
#